data_AF-A0AAE0FKY3-F1
#
_entry.id   AF-A0AAE0FKY3-F1
#
_cell.length_a   1.000
_cell.length_b   1.000
_cell.length_c   1.000
_cell.angle_alpha   90.00
_cell.angle_beta   90.00
_cell.angle_gamma   90.00
#
_symmetry.space_group_name_H-M   'P 1'
#
loop_
_entity.id
_entity.type
_entity.pdbx_description
1 polymer ?
#
loop_
_entity_poly.entity_id
_entity_poly.type
_entity_poly.pdbx_seq_one_letter_code
_entity_poly.pdbx_strand_id
1 'polypeptide(L)'
;MLSVLCAVTLVIPQVIYIVVQVFSLRTTVDAVTEGEIDGRYAAIIFSVLILFYEMIGGLRSVALTDSIQSVVMLIAFVVTPFIILHLYGGFEGTVPEDCDQKFIDDAGNDRGCVAYENPRLLTYPSEDSATSMLSFLLLFISFPLNPHMLQRCYSSNSDEGLRLTATGLLSVCFLAMVPGILLGMVKAAVDPDVPGSTFGVVMSRLLERG
;
A
#
# COMPACT_ATOMS: atom_id res chain seq x y z
N MET A 1 10.39 -35.98 -2.62
CA MET A 1 11.31 -34.99 -2.02
C MET A 1 11.19 -33.62 -2.66
N LEU A 2 11.21 -33.48 -4.00
CA LEU A 2 11.08 -32.19 -4.69
C LEU A 2 9.79 -31.42 -4.32
N SER A 3 8.63 -32.09 -4.32
CA SER A 3 7.34 -31.44 -4.00
C SER A 3 7.28 -30.88 -2.57
N VAL A 4 7.91 -31.56 -1.61
CA VAL A 4 7.99 -31.10 -0.22
C VAL A 4 8.91 -29.90 -0.11
N LEU A 5 10.04 -29.93 -0.81
CA LEU A 5 10.98 -28.80 -0.85
C LEU A 5 10.32 -27.55 -1.47
N CYS A 6 9.60 -27.71 -2.58
CA CYS A 6 8.82 -26.63 -3.19
C CYS A 6 7.71 -26.10 -2.27
N ALA A 7 7.01 -26.97 -1.54
CA ALA A 7 5.99 -26.53 -0.59
C ALA A 7 6.59 -25.69 0.54
N VAL A 8 7.72 -26.13 1.11
CA VAL A 8 8.40 -25.39 2.19
C VAL A 8 8.90 -24.03 1.69
N THR A 9 9.52 -23.96 0.51
CA THR A 9 10.02 -22.69 -0.06
C THR A 9 8.91 -21.71 -0.42
N LEU A 10 7.70 -22.19 -0.72
CA LEU A 10 6.54 -21.32 -0.97
C LEU A 10 5.85 -20.87 0.32
N VAL A 11 5.91 -21.65 1.40
CA VAL A 11 5.23 -21.34 2.67
C VAL A 11 6.03 -20.36 3.53
N ILE A 12 7.36 -20.50 3.62
CA ILE A 12 8.20 -19.62 4.47
C ILE A 12 7.99 -18.13 4.15
N PRO A 13 8.01 -17.67 2.88
CA PRO A 13 7.78 -16.27 2.56
C PRO A 13 6.39 -15.77 2.96
N GLN A 14 5.38 -16.65 2.98
CA GLN A 14 4.01 -16.28 3.38
C GLN A 14 3.91 -15.97 4.86
N VAL A 15 4.66 -16.69 5.70
CA VAL A 15 4.73 -16.38 7.14
C VAL A 15 5.30 -14.99 7.36
N ILE A 16 6.39 -14.65 6.66
CA ILE A 16 6.99 -13.31 6.72
C ILE A 16 6.00 -12.26 6.24
N TYR A 17 5.29 -12.54 5.15
CA TYR A 17 4.27 -11.64 4.62
C TYR A 17 3.16 -11.34 5.63
N ILE A 18 2.61 -12.37 6.31
CA ILE A 18 1.59 -12.19 7.35
C ILE A 18 2.12 -11.36 8.51
N VAL A 19 3.37 -11.59 8.95
CA VAL A 19 4.00 -10.81 10.03
C VAL A 19 4.10 -9.32 9.66
N VAL A 20 4.51 -9.02 8.42
CA VAL A 20 4.58 -7.64 7.93
C VAL A 20 3.20 -7.00 7.87
N GLN A 21 2.15 -7.74 7.50
CA GLN A 21 0.78 -7.23 7.49
C GLN A 21 0.27 -6.90 8.89
N VAL A 22 0.53 -7.75 9.89
CA VAL A 22 0.17 -7.48 11.29
C VAL A 22 0.96 -6.28 11.85
N PHE A 23 2.23 -6.14 11.46
CA PHE A 23 3.03 -4.96 11.82
C PHE A 23 2.47 -3.67 11.20
N SER A 24 2.07 -3.71 9.93
CA SER A 24 1.43 -2.58 9.26
C SER A 24 0.14 -2.16 9.96
N LEU A 25 -0.70 -3.16 10.33
CA LEU A 25 -1.92 -2.92 11.10
C LEU A 25 -1.64 -2.23 12.43
N ARG A 26 -0.65 -2.71 13.19
CA ARG A 26 -0.21 -2.06 14.44
C ARG A 26 0.09 -0.57 14.23
N THR A 27 1.00 -0.27 13.30
CA THR A 27 1.43 1.12 13.06
C THR A 27 0.30 2.02 12.57
N THR A 28 -0.68 1.45 11.86
CA THR A 28 -1.83 2.19 11.37
C THR A 28 -2.80 2.52 12.50
N VAL A 29 -3.04 1.59 13.44
CA VAL A 29 -3.86 1.86 14.63
C VAL A 29 -3.18 2.88 15.54
N ASP A 30 -1.88 2.74 15.77
CA ASP A 30 -1.09 3.71 16.54
C ASP A 30 -1.22 5.12 15.95
N ALA A 31 -1.13 5.25 14.62
CA ALA A 31 -1.23 6.53 13.94
C ALA A 31 -2.65 7.13 13.98
N VAL A 32 -3.69 6.32 13.75
CA VAL A 32 -5.09 6.81 13.73
C VAL A 32 -5.60 7.19 15.13
N THR A 33 -5.07 6.55 16.17
CA THR A 33 -5.48 6.81 17.57
C THR A 33 -4.58 7.83 18.27
N GLU A 34 -3.60 8.41 17.57
CA GLU A 34 -2.60 9.33 18.13
C GLU A 34 -1.89 8.75 19.39
N GLY A 35 -1.82 7.42 19.49
CA GLY A 35 -1.25 6.71 20.64
C GLY A 35 -2.17 6.56 21.87
N GLU A 36 -3.45 6.95 21.82
CA GLU A 36 -4.42 6.69 22.89
C GLU A 36 -4.63 5.18 23.11
N ILE A 37 -4.57 4.39 22.03
CA ILE A 37 -4.63 2.92 22.09
C ILE A 37 -3.25 2.38 21.69
N ASP A 38 -2.61 1.62 22.58
CA ASP A 38 -1.37 0.91 22.22
C ASP A 38 -1.67 -0.14 21.13
N GLY A 39 -1.14 0.11 19.95
CA GLY A 39 -1.32 -0.70 18.74
C GLY A 39 -0.84 -2.12 18.89
N ARG A 40 -0.01 -2.45 19.89
CA ARG A 40 0.32 -3.85 20.21
C ARG A 40 -0.91 -4.62 20.67
N TYR A 41 -1.72 -4.04 21.55
CA TYR A 41 -2.95 -4.67 22.02
C TYR A 41 -3.98 -4.76 20.90
N ALA A 42 -4.12 -3.69 20.10
CA ALA A 42 -5.01 -3.70 18.95
C ALA A 42 -4.63 -4.80 17.95
N ALA A 43 -3.35 -4.90 17.58
CA ALA A 43 -2.87 -5.92 16.63
C ALA A 43 -3.11 -7.35 17.13
N ILE A 44 -2.94 -7.62 18.43
CA ILE A 44 -3.25 -8.93 19.02
C ILE A 44 -4.75 -9.23 18.92
N ILE A 45 -5.62 -8.28 19.30
CA ILE A 45 -7.07 -8.45 19.25
C ILE A 45 -7.55 -8.71 17.81
N PHE A 46 -7.09 -7.90 16.85
CA PHE A 46 -7.43 -8.10 15.44
C PHE A 46 -6.93 -9.44 14.91
N SER A 47 -5.70 -9.84 15.25
CA SER A 47 -5.15 -11.14 14.83
C SER A 47 -5.97 -12.31 15.36
N VAL A 48 -6.40 -12.27 16.62
CA VAL A 48 -7.27 -13.29 17.23
C VAL A 48 -8.64 -13.31 16.55
N LEU A 49 -9.24 -12.15 16.28
CA LEU A 49 -10.51 -12.06 15.57
C LEU A 49 -10.43 -12.65 14.16
N ILE A 50 -9.39 -12.31 13.41
CA ILE A 50 -9.17 -12.83 12.05
C ILE A 50 -9.06 -14.37 12.08
N LEU A 51 -8.24 -14.92 12.98
CA LEU A 51 -8.09 -16.37 13.14
C LEU A 51 -9.42 -17.04 13.52
N PHE A 52 -10.20 -16.42 14.41
CA PHE A 52 -11.50 -16.96 14.81
C PHE A 52 -12.50 -17.01 13.65
N TYR A 53 -12.59 -15.93 12.87
CA TYR A 53 -13.46 -15.88 11.70
C TYR A 53 -13.00 -16.82 10.58
N GLU A 54 -11.69 -16.99 10.41
CA GLU A 54 -11.13 -17.92 9.43
C GLU A 54 -11.44 -19.38 9.79
N MET A 55 -11.32 -19.74 11.08
CA MET A 55 -11.65 -21.09 11.55
C MET A 55 -13.14 -21.45 11.36
N ILE A 56 -14.05 -20.50 11.58
CA ILE A 56 -15.50 -20.76 11.46
C ILE A 56 -15.95 -20.73 10.01
N GLY A 57 -15.41 -19.81 9.23
CA GLY A 57 -15.97 -19.46 7.93
C GLY A 57 -15.51 -20.35 6.76
N GLY A 58 -14.32 -20.95 6.87
CA GLY A 58 -13.70 -21.68 5.76
C GLY A 58 -13.50 -20.80 4.51
N LEU A 59 -13.10 -21.43 3.39
CA LEU A 59 -12.70 -20.71 2.17
C LEU A 59 -13.82 -19.82 1.58
N ARG A 60 -15.09 -20.22 1.74
CA ARG A 60 -16.25 -19.47 1.21
C ARG A 60 -16.50 -18.18 1.98
N SER A 61 -16.41 -18.22 3.31
CA SER A 61 -16.57 -16.99 4.12
C SER A 61 -15.42 -16.03 3.88
N VAL A 62 -14.19 -16.54 3.77
CA VAL A 62 -13.02 -15.73 3.45
C VAL A 62 -13.18 -15.03 2.09
N ALA A 63 -13.67 -15.75 1.07
CA ALA A 63 -13.94 -15.15 -0.23
C ALA A 63 -14.99 -14.03 -0.18
N LEU A 64 -16.01 -14.16 0.68
CA LEU A 64 -17.03 -13.12 0.88
C LEU A 64 -16.45 -11.88 1.58
N THR A 65 -15.67 -12.07 2.65
CA THR A 65 -15.04 -10.96 3.36
C THR A 65 -14.02 -10.23 2.48
N ASP A 66 -13.24 -10.97 1.68
CA ASP A 66 -12.31 -10.40 0.71
C ASP A 66 -13.04 -9.57 -0.35
N SER A 67 -14.19 -10.06 -0.84
CA SER A 67 -15.01 -9.31 -1.80
C SER A 67 -15.51 -7.99 -1.21
N ILE A 68 -15.97 -7.98 0.04
CA ILE A 68 -16.42 -6.73 0.70
C ILE A 68 -15.24 -5.78 0.92
N GLN A 69 -14.12 -6.29 1.45
CA GLN A 69 -12.92 -5.50 1.72
C GLN A 69 -12.35 -4.88 0.44
N SER A 70 -12.33 -5.64 -0.67
CA SER A 70 -11.85 -5.13 -1.96
C SER A 70 -12.67 -3.95 -2.49
N VAL A 71 -14.00 -3.95 -2.29
CA VAL A 71 -14.86 -2.82 -2.67
C VAL A 71 -14.53 -1.58 -1.83
N VAL A 72 -14.39 -1.74 -0.52
CA VAL A 72 -14.00 -0.64 0.38
C VAL A 72 -12.64 -0.07 0.00
N MET A 73 -11.66 -0.93 -0.28
CA MET A 73 -10.31 -0.53 -0.70
C MET A 73 -10.30 0.14 -2.08
N LEU A 74 -11.12 -0.31 -3.03
CA LEU A 74 -11.25 0.33 -4.34
C LEU A 74 -11.81 1.76 -4.21
N ILE A 75 -12.82 1.96 -3.36
CA ILE A 75 -13.35 3.29 -3.07
C ILE A 75 -12.24 4.16 -2.45
N ALA A 76 -11.50 3.62 -1.47
CA ALA A 76 -10.39 4.33 -0.86
C ALA A 76 -9.32 4.73 -1.90
N PHE A 77 -8.97 3.84 -2.84
CA PHE A 77 -8.00 4.15 -3.89
C PHE A 77 -8.46 5.24 -4.87
N VAL A 78 -9.77 5.34 -5.13
CA VAL A 78 -10.31 6.41 -5.97
C VAL A 78 -10.37 7.72 -5.19
N VAL A 79 -10.81 7.70 -3.93
CA VAL A 79 -11.04 8.93 -3.13
C VAL A 79 -9.74 9.56 -2.61
N THR A 80 -8.79 8.74 -2.15
CA THR A 80 -7.49 9.19 -1.59
C THR A 80 -6.76 10.19 -2.48
N PRO A 81 -6.55 9.97 -3.80
CA PRO A 81 -5.87 10.95 -4.64
C PRO A 81 -6.62 12.28 -4.71
N PHE A 82 -7.96 12.29 -4.75
CA PHE A 82 -8.72 13.55 -4.76
C PHE A 82 -8.58 14.34 -3.45
N ILE A 83 -8.56 13.64 -2.30
CA ILE A 83 -8.32 14.27 -1.00
C ILE A 83 -6.92 14.90 -0.97
N ILE A 84 -5.91 14.17 -1.44
CA ILE A 84 -4.53 14.67 -1.51
C ILE A 84 -4.42 15.86 -2.47
N LEU A 85 -5.07 15.81 -3.63
CA LEU A 85 -5.10 16.94 -4.57
C LEU A 85 -5.72 18.19 -3.95
N HIS A 86 -6.77 18.04 -3.14
CA HIS A 86 -7.45 19.18 -2.53
C HIS A 86 -6.69 19.79 -1.35
N LEU A 87 -6.09 18.97 -0.49
CA LEU A 87 -5.40 19.42 0.73
C LEU A 87 -3.92 19.75 0.50
N TYR A 88 -3.27 19.04 -0.42
CA TYR A 88 -1.83 19.15 -0.69
C TYR A 88 -1.53 19.48 -2.15
N GLY A 89 -2.51 19.89 -2.97
CA GLY A 89 -2.26 20.41 -4.32
C GLY A 89 -1.67 19.44 -5.36
N GLY A 90 -1.54 18.15 -5.03
CA GLY A 90 -1.07 17.11 -5.96
C GLY A 90 0.44 17.09 -6.21
N PHE A 91 0.85 16.58 -7.38
CA PHE A 91 2.28 16.46 -7.74
C PHE A 91 3.00 17.81 -7.78
N GLU A 92 2.28 18.87 -8.18
CA GLU A 92 2.81 20.23 -8.25
C GLU A 92 2.59 21.04 -6.98
N GLY A 93 1.76 20.60 -6.03
CA GLY A 93 1.46 21.37 -4.81
C GLY A 93 1.85 20.71 -3.50
N THR A 94 2.39 19.48 -3.54
CA THR A 94 2.91 18.84 -2.33
C THR A 94 4.14 19.65 -1.90
N VAL A 95 4.07 20.29 -0.74
CA VAL A 95 5.08 21.23 -0.24
C VAL A 95 5.39 20.85 1.22
N PRO A 96 6.67 20.85 1.65
CA PRO A 96 7.05 20.73 3.07
C PRO A 96 6.41 21.84 3.92
N GLU A 97 6.15 21.57 5.20
CA GLU A 97 5.45 22.52 6.09
C GLU A 97 6.19 23.87 6.24
N ASP A 98 7.50 23.88 6.00
CA ASP A 98 8.39 25.06 6.03
C ASP A 98 8.57 25.79 4.68
N CYS A 99 7.95 25.32 3.60
CA CYS A 99 8.06 25.98 2.29
C CYS A 99 6.74 26.67 1.91
N ASP A 100 6.83 27.93 1.47
CA ASP A 100 5.66 28.71 1.09
C ASP A 100 5.00 28.03 -0.13
N GLN A 101 3.69 27.79 -0.08
CA GLN A 101 2.96 26.89 -1.00
C GLN A 101 2.99 27.31 -2.48
N LYS A 102 3.58 28.46 -2.79
CA LYS A 102 3.67 29.06 -4.12
C LYS A 102 5.03 29.71 -4.31
N PHE A 103 5.92 29.02 -5.00
CA PHE A 103 7.03 29.71 -5.65
C PHE A 103 6.68 29.92 -7.12
N ILE A 104 6.70 31.19 -7.54
CA ILE A 104 6.57 31.59 -8.94
C ILE A 104 7.97 31.48 -9.56
N ASP A 105 8.15 30.65 -10.59
CA ASP A 105 9.43 30.61 -11.32
C ASP A 105 9.72 31.96 -12.03
N ASP A 106 10.95 32.20 -12.48
CA ASP A 106 11.32 33.41 -13.21
C ASP A 106 10.53 33.62 -14.53
N ALA A 107 9.75 32.62 -14.96
CA ALA A 107 8.85 32.63 -16.11
C ALA A 107 7.36 32.77 -15.73
N GLY A 108 7.03 33.02 -14.46
CA GLY A 108 5.68 33.32 -13.99
C GLY A 108 4.78 32.12 -13.70
N ASN A 109 5.34 30.91 -13.57
CA ASN A 109 4.56 29.69 -13.35
C ASN A 109 4.58 29.26 -11.87
N ASP A 110 3.41 28.96 -11.30
CA ASP A 110 3.27 28.39 -9.95
C ASP A 110 3.86 26.97 -9.94
N ARG A 111 4.90 26.70 -9.12
CA ARG A 111 5.47 25.36 -8.91
C ARG A 111 5.63 25.05 -7.42
N GLY A 112 5.33 23.82 -7.00
CA GLY A 112 5.52 23.35 -5.63
C GLY A 112 6.95 22.93 -5.31
N CYS A 113 7.32 23.03 -4.03
CA CYS A 113 8.71 22.93 -3.58
C CYS A 113 9.32 21.51 -3.61
N VAL A 114 8.55 20.43 -3.81
CA VAL A 114 9.10 19.05 -3.83
C VAL A 114 10.18 18.87 -4.89
N ALA A 115 10.09 19.59 -6.02
CA ALA A 115 11.11 19.56 -7.07
C ALA A 115 12.46 20.16 -6.65
N TYR A 116 12.50 21.03 -5.64
CA TYR A 116 13.70 21.72 -5.19
C TYR A 116 14.30 21.10 -3.92
N GLU A 117 13.45 20.71 -2.97
CA GLU A 117 13.86 20.02 -1.73
C GLU A 117 14.40 18.61 -2.00
N ASN A 118 13.72 17.84 -2.85
CA ASN A 118 14.10 16.46 -3.17
C ASN A 118 13.84 16.13 -4.64
N PRO A 119 14.65 16.67 -5.59
CA PRO A 119 14.46 16.45 -7.03
C PRO A 119 14.45 14.97 -7.41
N ARG A 120 15.12 14.12 -6.62
CA ARG A 120 15.17 12.66 -6.80
C ARG A 120 13.81 11.95 -6.74
N LEU A 121 12.79 12.57 -6.15
CA LEU A 121 11.44 12.01 -6.09
C LEU A 121 10.67 12.18 -7.41
N LEU A 122 11.08 13.12 -8.26
CA LEU A 122 10.42 13.44 -9.53
C LEU A 122 11.27 13.06 -10.76
N THR A 123 12.59 12.98 -10.61
CA THR A 123 13.50 12.62 -11.69
C THR A 123 13.67 11.11 -11.81
N TYR A 124 14.05 10.64 -13.00
CA TYR A 124 14.43 9.24 -13.22
C TYR A 124 15.63 8.84 -12.33
N PRO A 125 15.71 7.57 -11.90
CA PRO A 125 16.79 7.11 -11.02
C PRO A 125 18.16 7.17 -11.71
N SER A 126 19.22 7.45 -10.94
CA SER A 126 20.61 7.31 -11.38
C SER A 126 20.94 5.85 -11.72
N GLU A 127 22.03 5.58 -12.45
CA GLU A 127 22.33 4.23 -12.99
C GLU A 127 22.34 3.13 -11.92
N ASP A 128 22.91 3.39 -10.74
CA ASP A 128 22.91 2.44 -9.61
C ASP A 128 21.49 2.20 -9.03
N SER A 129 20.67 3.26 -8.99
CA SER A 129 19.29 3.16 -8.51
C SER A 129 18.38 2.50 -9.55
N ALA A 130 18.69 2.63 -10.84
CA ALA A 130 17.92 2.03 -11.93
C ALA A 130 18.01 0.49 -11.89
N THR A 131 19.19 -0.07 -11.59
CA THR A 131 19.36 -1.53 -11.43
C THR A 131 18.64 -2.07 -10.19
N SER A 132 18.65 -1.31 -9.09
CA SER A 132 17.89 -1.63 -7.88
C SER A 132 16.37 -1.57 -8.15
N MET A 133 15.91 -0.57 -8.89
CA MET A 133 14.51 -0.41 -9.27
C MET A 133 14.07 -1.52 -10.24
N LEU A 134 14.92 -1.90 -11.19
CA LEU A 134 14.67 -3.07 -12.06
C LEU A 134 14.56 -4.36 -11.24
N SER A 135 15.48 -4.59 -10.32
CA SER A 135 15.45 -5.76 -9.42
C SER A 135 14.16 -5.79 -8.59
N PHE A 136 13.73 -4.63 -8.09
CA PHE A 136 12.47 -4.48 -7.37
C PHE A 136 11.25 -4.77 -8.26
N LEU A 137 11.22 -4.28 -9.50
CA LEU A 137 10.14 -4.56 -10.45
C LEU A 137 10.06 -6.05 -10.81
N LEU A 138 11.20 -6.74 -10.93
CA LEU A 138 11.25 -8.18 -11.18
C LEU A 138 10.67 -9.01 -10.02
N LEU A 139 10.73 -8.52 -8.77
CA LEU A 139 10.11 -9.21 -7.63
C LEU A 139 8.58 -9.35 -7.81
N PHE A 140 7.93 -8.41 -8.49
CA PHE A 140 6.48 -8.46 -8.72
C PHE A 140 6.06 -9.58 -9.67
N ILE A 141 6.96 -10.10 -10.51
CA ILE A 141 6.69 -11.25 -11.38
C ILE A 141 6.44 -12.51 -10.55
N SER A 142 7.04 -12.59 -9.35
CA SER A 142 6.84 -13.71 -8.42
C SER A 142 5.50 -13.64 -7.67
N PHE A 143 4.88 -12.47 -7.60
CA PHE A 143 3.67 -12.26 -6.79
C PHE A 143 2.49 -13.16 -7.17
N PRO A 144 2.16 -13.39 -8.46
CA PRO A 144 1.08 -14.29 -8.87
C PRO A 144 1.35 -15.77 -8.59
N LEU A 145 2.62 -16.16 -8.42
CA LEU A 145 3.03 -17.53 -8.15
C LEU A 145 2.88 -17.93 -6.68
N ASN A 146 2.55 -16.97 -5.81
CA ASN A 146 2.33 -17.23 -4.40
C ASN A 146 1.16 -18.23 -4.20
N PRO A 147 1.30 -19.20 -3.28
CA PRO A 147 0.33 -20.29 -3.13
C PRO A 147 -1.08 -19.78 -2.80
N HIS A 148 -1.20 -18.71 -1.99
CA HIS A 148 -2.49 -18.12 -1.63
C HIS A 148 -3.18 -17.43 -2.83
N MET A 149 -2.42 -16.91 -3.80
CA MET A 149 -2.94 -16.32 -5.03
C MET A 149 -3.38 -17.40 -6.02
N LEU A 150 -2.55 -18.43 -6.21
CA LEU A 150 -2.87 -19.58 -7.06
C LEU A 150 -4.13 -20.29 -6.57
N GLN A 151 -4.26 -20.51 -5.25
CA GLN A 151 -5.45 -21.14 -4.66
C GLN A 151 -6.74 -20.37 -5.01
N ARG A 152 -6.70 -19.04 -5.05
CA ARG A 152 -7.85 -18.21 -5.44
C ARG A 152 -8.17 -18.34 -6.92
N CYS A 153 -7.17 -18.31 -7.79
CA CYS A 153 -7.36 -18.54 -9.22
C CYS A 153 -7.99 -19.93 -9.48
N TYR A 154 -7.47 -20.99 -8.87
CA TYR A 154 -7.97 -22.36 -9.07
C TYR A 154 -9.30 -22.67 -8.39
N SER A 155 -9.85 -21.76 -7.58
CA SER A 155 -11.18 -21.93 -6.96
C SER A 155 -12.35 -21.67 -7.92
N SER A 156 -12.08 -21.12 -9.12
CA SER A 156 -13.10 -20.83 -10.12
C SER A 156 -13.55 -22.10 -10.87
N ASN A 157 -14.85 -22.25 -11.10
CA ASN A 157 -15.44 -23.40 -11.80
C ASN A 157 -15.45 -23.27 -13.34
N SER A 158 -14.88 -22.20 -13.90
CA SER A 158 -14.94 -21.90 -15.34
C SER A 158 -13.64 -21.27 -15.82
N ASP A 159 -13.22 -21.60 -17.04
CA ASP A 159 -12.01 -21.03 -17.64
C ASP A 159 -12.10 -19.50 -17.83
N GLU A 160 -13.29 -18.98 -18.13
CA GLU A 160 -13.54 -17.54 -18.24
C GLU A 160 -13.36 -16.85 -16.88
N GLY A 161 -13.95 -17.42 -15.81
CA GLY A 161 -13.77 -16.93 -14.45
C GLY A 161 -12.30 -16.98 -13.97
N LEU A 162 -11.56 -18.02 -14.35
CA LEU A 162 -10.13 -18.14 -14.08
C LEU A 162 -9.36 -16.99 -14.76
N ARG A 163 -9.61 -16.77 -16.06
CA ARG A 163 -8.94 -15.72 -16.83
C ARG A 163 -9.26 -14.33 -16.30
N LEU A 164 -10.52 -14.07 -15.93
CA LEU A 164 -10.95 -12.81 -15.35
C LEU A 164 -10.26 -12.56 -14.00
N THR A 165 -10.23 -13.58 -13.14
CA THR A 165 -9.57 -13.49 -11.82
C THR A 165 -8.07 -13.23 -11.96
N ALA A 166 -7.40 -13.96 -12.86
CA ALA A 166 -5.97 -13.78 -13.12
C ALA A 166 -5.65 -12.39 -13.72
N THR A 167 -6.48 -11.92 -14.66
CA THR A 167 -6.31 -10.60 -15.28
C THR A 167 -6.60 -9.48 -14.28
N GLY A 168 -7.65 -9.63 -13.47
CA GLY A 168 -8.00 -8.70 -12.40
C GLY A 168 -6.89 -8.55 -11.37
N LEU A 169 -6.30 -9.67 -10.93
CA LEU A 169 -5.22 -9.66 -9.95
C LEU A 169 -3.98 -8.90 -10.44
N LEU A 170 -3.64 -9.03 -11.72
CA LEU A 170 -2.49 -8.33 -12.32
C LEU A 170 -2.79 -6.85 -12.60
N SER A 171 -4.00 -6.54 -13.06
CA SER A 171 -4.38 -5.17 -13.45
C SER A 171 -4.58 -4.24 -12.26
N VAL A 172 -5.19 -4.72 -11.17
CA VAL A 172 -5.46 -3.90 -9.98
C VAL A 172 -4.17 -3.42 -9.29
N CYS A 173 -3.06 -4.16 -9.40
CA CYS A 173 -1.77 -3.73 -8.86
C CYS A 173 -1.30 -2.39 -9.43
N PHE A 174 -1.53 -2.14 -10.72
CA PHE A 174 -1.17 -0.86 -11.35
C PHE A 174 -2.06 0.27 -10.84
N LEU A 175 -3.34 0.02 -10.63
CA LEU A 175 -4.28 1.00 -10.10
C LEU A 175 -3.94 1.37 -8.65
N ALA A 176 -3.58 0.39 -7.82
CA ALA A 176 -3.20 0.61 -6.43
C ALA A 176 -1.86 1.37 -6.28
N MET A 177 -0.99 1.33 -7.29
CA MET A 177 0.33 1.96 -7.24
C MET A 177 0.26 3.50 -7.27
N VAL A 178 -0.69 4.08 -8.01
CA VAL A 178 -0.86 5.54 -8.14
C VAL A 178 -1.11 6.23 -6.78
N PRO A 179 -2.15 5.87 -6.01
CA PRO A 179 -2.38 6.47 -4.70
C PRO A 179 -1.27 6.12 -3.71
N GLY A 180 -0.64 4.94 -3.83
CA GLY A 180 0.50 4.56 -3.00
C GLY A 180 1.72 5.46 -3.19
N ILE A 181 2.07 5.79 -4.44
CA ILE A 181 3.16 6.72 -4.76
C ILE A 181 2.82 8.13 -4.25
N LEU A 182 1.60 8.61 -4.48
CA LEU A 182 1.15 9.92 -4.00
C LEU A 182 1.26 10.05 -2.48
N LEU A 183 0.76 9.07 -1.73
CA LEU A 183 0.90 9.03 -0.27
C LEU A 183 2.37 8.99 0.17
N GLY A 184 3.20 8.22 -0.54
CA GLY A 184 4.65 8.18 -0.32
C GLY A 184 5.32 9.53 -0.48
N MET A 185 4.97 10.25 -1.55
CA MET A 185 5.48 11.60 -1.81
C MET A 185 5.02 12.61 -0.76
N VAL A 186 3.74 12.58 -0.35
CA VAL A 186 3.22 13.46 0.70
C VAL A 186 3.94 13.21 2.02
N LYS A 187 4.11 11.95 2.43
CA LYS A 187 4.89 11.64 3.63
C LYS A 187 6.33 12.17 3.52
N ALA A 188 6.99 11.91 2.39
CA ALA A 188 8.37 12.33 2.19
C ALA A 188 8.53 13.86 2.21
N ALA A 189 7.50 14.62 1.83
CA ALA A 189 7.52 16.07 1.85
C ALA A 189 7.16 16.66 3.22
N VAL A 190 6.17 16.09 3.92
CA VAL A 190 5.63 16.67 5.16
C VAL A 190 6.39 16.19 6.40
N ASP A 191 6.68 14.89 6.49
CA ASP A 191 7.26 14.26 7.69
C ASP A 191 8.18 13.08 7.33
N PRO A 192 9.39 13.35 6.79
CA PRO A 192 10.31 12.30 6.35
C PRO A 192 10.84 11.43 7.51
N ASP A 193 11.00 12.01 8.70
CA ASP A 193 11.64 11.37 9.85
C ASP A 193 10.68 10.58 10.76
N VAL A 194 9.37 10.70 10.54
CA VAL A 194 8.39 10.03 11.40
C VAL A 194 8.36 8.52 11.12
N PRO A 195 8.71 7.67 12.11
CA PRO A 195 8.67 6.23 11.96
C PRO A 195 7.22 5.74 11.93
N GLY A 196 6.87 4.93 10.94
CA GLY A 196 5.51 4.41 10.80
C GLY A 196 5.15 4.10 9.35
N SER A 197 4.02 3.43 9.16
CA SER A 197 3.47 3.19 7.82
C SER A 197 3.12 4.52 7.16
N THR A 198 3.45 4.66 5.88
CA THR A 198 3.16 5.88 5.11
C THR A 198 1.69 6.25 5.16
N PHE A 199 0.82 5.25 5.03
CA PHE A 199 -0.61 5.44 5.13
C PHE A 199 -1.05 5.95 6.51
N GLY A 200 -0.51 5.38 7.60
CA GLY A 200 -0.86 5.79 8.96
C GLY A 200 -0.48 7.24 9.23
N VAL A 201 0.76 7.62 8.91
CA VAL A 201 1.28 8.99 9.14
C VAL A 201 0.50 10.03 8.33
N VAL A 202 0.21 9.76 7.06
CA VAL A 202 -0.57 10.72 6.26
C VAL A 202 -2.02 10.80 6.77
N MET A 203 -2.61 9.67 7.20
CA MET A 203 -3.97 9.67 7.72
C MET A 203 -4.12 10.46 9.02
N SER A 204 -3.17 10.37 9.96
CA SER A 204 -3.23 11.17 11.19
C SER A 204 -3.22 12.67 10.88
N ARG A 205 -2.38 13.11 9.92
CA ARG A 205 -2.37 14.50 9.45
C ARG A 205 -3.66 14.93 8.77
N LEU A 206 -4.30 14.03 8.03
CA LEU A 206 -5.61 14.28 7.43
C LEU A 206 -6.70 14.47 8.51
N LEU A 207 -6.62 13.74 9.62
CA LEU A 207 -7.55 13.88 10.75
C LEU A 207 -7.31 15.19 11.52
N GLU A 208 -6.07 15.65 11.65
CA GLU A 208 -5.76 16.95 12.27
C GLU A 208 -6.26 18.16 11.44
N ARG A 209 -6.35 18.02 10.11
CA ARG A 209 -6.69 19.12 9.18
C ARG A 209 -8.14 19.12 8.69
N GLY A 210 -8.91 18.05 8.91
CA GLY A 210 -10.31 17.91 8.49
C GLY A 210 -11.30 18.36 9.54
#